data_AF-A0A525D7Z6-F1
#
_entry.id   AF-A0A525D7Z6-F1
#
_cell.length_a   1.000
_cell.length_b   1.000
_cell.length_c   1.000
_cell.angle_alpha   90.00
_cell.angle_beta   90.00
_cell.angle_gamma   90.00
#
_symmetry.space_group_name_H-M   'P 1'
#
loop_
_entity.id
_entity.type
_entity.pdbx_description
1 polymer ?
#
loop_
_entity_poly.entity_id
_entity_poly.type
_entity_poly.pdbx_seq_one_letter_code
_entity_poly.pdbx_strand_id
1 'polypeptide(L)' 'MDSGHREAIIKVWELINEADKRSIMSQFLRTHGEYYTQEDLVMYLQKRYEVSPVSDAPVKKAQQN' A
#
# COMPACT_ATOMS: atom_id res chain seq x y z
N MET A 1 -1.52 8.42 13.61
CA MET A 1 -2.03 7.74 12.40
C MET A 1 -3.44 7.29 12.68
N ASP A 2 -4.40 7.62 11.82
CA ASP A 2 -5.79 7.16 11.93
C ASP A 2 -5.88 5.64 11.79
N SER A 3 -6.44 4.98 12.81
CA SER A 3 -6.48 3.52 12.97
C SER A 3 -7.09 2.77 11.77
N GLY A 4 -8.04 3.39 11.05
CA GLY A 4 -8.72 2.77 9.90
C GLY A 4 -7.83 2.54 8.68
N HIS A 5 -6.76 3.32 8.50
CA HIS A 5 -5.86 3.17 7.34
C HIS A 5 -4.97 1.95 7.46
N ARG A 6 -4.51 1.67 8.69
CA ARG A 6 -3.70 0.49 8.98
C ARG A 6 -4.50 -0.79 8.71
N GLU A 7 -5.77 -0.80 9.10
CA GLU A 7 -6.67 -1.92 8.81
C GLU A 7 -6.93 -2.10 7.30
N ALA A 8 -7.10 -1.02 6.54
CA ALA A 8 -7.28 -1.09 5.09
C ALA A 8 -6.07 -1.71 4.37
N ILE A 9 -4.85 -1.32 4.76
CA ILE A 9 -3.61 -1.88 4.19
C ILE A 9 -3.46 -3.34 4.57
N ILE A 10 -3.79 -3.72 5.81
CA ILE A 10 -3.76 -5.12 6.24
C ILE A 10 -4.74 -5.94 5.40
N LYS A 11 -5.96 -5.45 5.17
CA LYS A 11 -6.95 -6.13 4.30
C LYS A 11 -6.45 -6.27 2.86
N VAL A 12 -5.88 -5.22 2.28
CA VAL A 12 -5.27 -5.29 0.94
C VAL A 12 -4.12 -6.29 0.94
N TRP A 13 -3.27 -6.28 1.97
CA TRP A 13 -2.18 -7.23 2.13
C TRP A 13 -2.70 -8.67 2.19
N GLU A 14 -3.75 -8.95 2.97
CA GLU A 14 -4.35 -10.27 3.09
C GLU A 14 -4.88 -10.79 1.74
N LEU A 15 -5.46 -9.93 0.91
CA LEU A 15 -6.01 -10.26 -0.40
C LEU A 15 -4.94 -10.55 -1.48
N ILE A 16 -3.69 -10.15 -1.26
CA ILE A 16 -2.61 -10.38 -2.22
C ILE A 16 -2.10 -11.83 -2.10
N ASN A 17 -1.89 -12.46 -3.25
CA ASN A 17 -1.32 -13.80 -3.34
C ASN A 17 0.10 -13.88 -2.76
N GLU A 18 0.50 -15.03 -2.22
CA GLU A 18 1.83 -15.21 -1.61
C GLU A 18 3.00 -14.93 -2.57
N ALA A 19 2.84 -15.28 -3.85
CA ALA A 19 3.85 -15.00 -4.88
C ALA A 19 4.08 -13.49 -5.04
N ASP A 20 2.99 -12.71 -5.07
CA ASP A 20 3.05 -11.26 -5.16
C ASP A 20 3.59 -10.64 -3.87
N LYS A 21 3.20 -11.15 -2.69
CA LYS A 21 3.79 -10.74 -1.40
C LYS A 21 5.31 -10.88 -1.38
N ARG A 22 5.85 -11.99 -1.90
CA ARG A 22 7.30 -12.22 -2.02
C ARG A 22 7.96 -11.24 -2.99
N SER A 23 7.32 -10.94 -4.11
CA SER A 23 7.80 -9.95 -5.08
C SER A 23 7.82 -8.55 -4.47
N ILE A 24 6.75 -8.14 -3.79
CA ILE A 24 6.62 -6.84 -3.11
C ILE A 24 7.67 -6.72 -2.00
N MET A 25 7.83 -7.74 -1.16
CA MET A 25 8.87 -7.77 -0.13
C MET A 25 10.28 -7.69 -0.72
N SER A 26 10.56 -8.40 -1.82
CA SER A 26 11.87 -8.34 -2.47
C SER A 26 12.18 -6.94 -3.02
N GLN A 27 11.17 -6.27 -3.61
CA GLN A 27 11.31 -4.89 -4.09
C GLN A 27 11.49 -3.90 -2.94
N PHE A 28 10.74 -4.09 -1.86
CA PHE A 28 10.84 -3.28 -0.65
C PHE A 28 12.23 -3.40 -0.01
N LEU A 29 12.72 -4.62 0.22
CA LEU A 29 14.06 -4.90 0.75
C LEU A 29 15.18 -4.33 -0.13
N ARG A 30 15.03 -4.40 -1.46
CA ARG A 30 15.96 -3.76 -2.39
C ARG A 30 16.03 -2.25 -2.23
N THR A 31 14.93 -1.62 -1.84
CA THR A 31 14.81 -0.16 -1.75
C THR A 31 15.21 0.36 -0.38
N HIS A 32 14.85 -0.34 0.69
CA HIS A 32 15.07 0.09 2.09
C HIS A 32 16.27 -0.60 2.77
N GLY A 33 16.80 -1.69 2.21
CA GLY A 33 17.89 -2.46 2.80
C GLY A 33 17.45 -3.34 3.97
N GLU A 34 18.41 -3.85 4.74
CA GLU A 34 18.17 -4.78 5.87
C GLU A 34 17.69 -4.08 7.16
N TYR A 35 17.75 -2.74 7.22
CA TYR A 35 17.43 -1.95 8.41
C TYR A 35 16.05 -1.27 8.33
N TYR A 36 15.08 -1.95 7.73
CA TYR A 36 13.71 -1.42 7.65
C TYR A 36 12.93 -1.66 8.93
N THR A 37 12.02 -0.74 9.26
CA THR A 37 11.05 -0.91 10.33
C THR A 37 9.70 -1.40 9.80
N GLN A 38 8.84 -1.88 10.69
CA GLN A 38 7.46 -2.22 10.30
C GLN A 38 6.70 -1.01 9.75
N GLU A 39 6.99 0.20 10.24
CA GLU A 39 6.40 1.45 9.72
C GLU A 39 6.83 1.73 8.29
N ASP A 40 8.10 1.50 7.93
CA ASP A 40 8.58 1.67 6.56
C ASP A 40 7.83 0.77 5.57
N LEU A 41 7.57 -0.47 5.96
CA LEU A 41 6.79 -1.40 5.13
C LEU A 41 5.35 -0.90 4.97
N VAL A 42 4.72 -0.42 6.04
CA VAL A 42 3.36 0.12 5.98
C VAL A 42 3.30 1.37 5.09
N MET A 43 4.27 2.29 5.22
CA MET A 43 4.37 3.48 4.36
C MET A 43 4.63 3.12 2.89
N TYR A 44 5.47 2.12 2.64
CA TYR A 44 5.72 1.61 1.29
C TYR A 44 4.45 1.04 0.67
N LEU A 45 3.68 0.25 1.42
CA LEU A 45 2.41 -0.31 0.97
C LEU A 45 1.36 0.79 0.74
N GLN A 46 1.30 1.81 1.61
CA GLN A 46 0.43 2.99 1.40
C GLN A 46 0.73 3.68 0.08
N LYS A 47 2.02 3.94 -0.18
CA LYS A 47 2.46 4.61 -1.41
C LYS A 47 2.19 3.74 -2.64
N ARG A 48 2.42 2.43 -2.54
CA ARG A 48 2.24 1.48 -3.65
C ARG A 48 0.78 1.30 -4.05
N TYR A 49 -0.13 1.29 -3.08
CA TYR A 49 -1.57 1.09 -3.31
C TYR A 49 -2.36 2.39 -3.32
N GLU A 50 -1.68 3.54 -3.31
CA GLU A 50 -2.28 4.88 -3.25
C GLU A 50 -3.41 4.97 -2.20
N VAL A 51 -3.22 4.30 -1.06
CA VAL A 51 -4.17 4.35 0.06
C VAL A 51 -4.00 5.71 0.73
N SER A 52 -4.54 6.73 0.06
CA SER A 52 -4.43 8.12 0.47
C SER A 52 -5.33 8.37 1.69
N PRO A 53 -4.88 9.10 2.72
CA PRO A 53 -5.68 9.39 3.91
C PRO A 53 -6.84 10.40 3.68
N VAL A 54 -7.27 10.60 2.43
CA VAL A 54 -8.22 11.66 2.08
C VAL A 54 -9.27 11.17 1.10
N SER A 55 -10.45 10.93 1.68
CA SER A 55 -11.79 11.30 1.22
C SER A 55 -12.37 10.64 -0.03
N ASP A 56 -13.52 10.00 0.19
CA ASP A 56 -14.79 10.26 -0.50
C ASP A 56 -14.76 11.40 -1.55
N ALA A 57 -14.07 11.19 -2.66
CA ALA A 57 -14.05 12.08 -3.80
C ALA A 57 -14.44 11.25 -5.03
N PRO A 58 -15.51 11.63 -5.76
CA PRO A 58 -16.04 10.81 -6.82
C PRO A 58 -15.01 10.68 -7.92
N VAL A 59 -14.77 9.44 -8.36
CA VAL A 59 -14.04 9.11 -9.58
C VAL A 59 -14.63 9.94 -10.71
N LYS A 60 -13.98 11.05 -11.07
CA LYS A 60 -14.27 11.73 -12.33
C LYS A 60 -13.81 10.80 -13.44
N LYS A 61 -14.75 10.02 -13.97
CA LYS A 61 -14.61 9.38 -15.27
C LYS A 61 -14.25 10.47 -16.26
N ALA A 62 -13.03 10.43 -16.79
CA ALA A 62 -12.67 11.21 -17.95
C ALA A 62 -13.55 10.72 -19.11
N GLN A 63 -14.57 11.52 -19.44
CA GLN A 63 -15.42 11.35 -20.59
C GLN A 63 -14.57 11.70 -21.82
N GLN A 64 -14.18 10.69 -22.60
CA GLN A 64 -13.59 10.94 -23.92
C GLN A 64 -14.71 11.31 -24.89
N ASN A 65 -14.44 12.42 -25.58
CA ASN A 65 -15.25 13.14 -26.54
C ASN A 65 -15.47 12.37 -27.85
#